data_AF-A0AAU1EX52-F1
#
_entry.id   AF-A0AAU1EX52-F1
#
_cell.length_a   1.000
_cell.length_b   1.000
_cell.length_c   1.000
_cell.angle_alpha   90.00
_cell.angle_beta   90.00
_cell.angle_gamma   90.00
#
_symmetry.space_group_name_H-M   'P 1'
#
loop_
_entity.id
_entity.type
_entity.pdbx_description
1 polymer ?
#
loop_
_entity_poly.entity_id
_entity_poly.type
_entity_poly.pdbx_seq_one_letter_code
_entity_poly.pdbx_strand_id
1 'polypeptide(L)'
;MPEETAPTNTTTAPTESGSPSSVLKALGCGCAVLVVLVLFVPLAWGSWGSTDVPRVAPEDMASRAFQRSQEAYDVVGFKRTVEPGVEDIGVSTENTFSSSFCYDGGLLGLEDKTVDGAYRMSHSWALDHVPASQAISGLRRLHQHLKDNGWEVTSYREGAKGKDWDLFVQRDDGAERMSFTWFPDREYFTGGATVPCAYDPAWKNGDIGPTGDDQRPPALGPHSGT
;
A
#
# COMPACT_ATOMS: atom_id res chain seq x y z
N MET A 1 -51.58 32.73 16.58
CA MET A 1 -51.51 33.24 17.97
C MET A 1 -50.30 34.15 18.08
N PRO A 2 -50.42 35.31 18.74
CA PRO A 2 -49.70 36.54 18.39
C PRO A 2 -48.50 36.88 19.30
N GLU A 3 -47.54 37.56 18.67
CA GLU A 3 -46.89 38.86 18.97
C GLU A 3 -46.83 39.48 20.40
N GLU A 4 -45.72 40.23 20.60
CA GLU A 4 -45.60 41.50 21.38
C GLU A 4 -45.46 41.42 22.94
N THR A 5 -44.70 42.24 23.71
CA THR A 5 -43.94 43.51 23.55
C THR A 5 -43.02 43.75 24.79
N ALA A 6 -41.77 44.25 24.58
CA ALA A 6 -40.91 45.25 25.28
C ALA A 6 -40.87 45.42 26.85
N PRO A 7 -40.02 46.29 27.50
CA PRO A 7 -39.32 47.55 27.10
C PRO A 7 -37.77 47.51 27.28
N THR A 8 -36.85 48.39 26.79
CA THR A 8 -36.74 49.78 26.26
C THR A 8 -35.99 50.74 27.20
N ASN A 9 -35.00 51.45 26.63
CA ASN A 9 -34.25 52.66 27.07
C ASN A 9 -32.96 52.42 27.92
N THR A 10 -31.83 53.12 27.76
CA THR A 10 -31.61 54.51 27.29
C THR A 10 -30.18 54.75 26.72
N THR A 11 -30.13 55.41 25.57
CA THR A 11 -29.22 56.46 25.03
C THR A 11 -28.22 57.13 25.99
N THR A 12 -27.01 57.50 25.50
CA THR A 12 -26.48 58.89 25.36
C THR A 12 -24.96 58.91 25.07
N ALA A 13 -24.56 59.48 23.92
CA ALA A 13 -23.22 60.03 23.61
C ALA A 13 -23.13 61.48 24.18
N PRO A 14 -21.97 62.18 24.38
CA PRO A 14 -20.95 62.37 23.33
C PRO A 14 -19.51 62.83 23.78
N THR A 15 -18.65 63.08 22.78
CA THR A 15 -17.62 64.16 22.67
C THR A 15 -16.26 64.09 23.40
N GLU A 16 -15.24 64.42 22.60
CA GLU A 16 -13.98 65.16 22.86
C GLU A 16 -12.62 64.44 23.03
N SER A 17 -11.82 64.60 21.97
CA SER A 17 -10.51 65.28 21.91
C SER A 17 -9.45 65.02 22.98
N GLY A 18 -8.25 64.67 22.50
CA GLY A 18 -7.02 65.06 23.17
C GLY A 18 -5.86 64.09 22.97
N SER A 19 -5.04 64.31 21.94
CA SER A 19 -3.65 63.84 21.99
C SER A 19 -2.81 64.80 22.82
N PRO A 20 -1.84 64.28 23.59
CA PRO A 20 -0.53 64.91 23.59
C PRO A 20 0.61 63.91 23.39
N SER A 21 1.60 64.41 22.66
CA SER A 21 2.91 63.82 22.40
C SER A 21 3.71 63.55 23.68
N SER A 22 4.62 62.57 23.66
CA SER A 22 6.06 62.86 23.59
C SER A 22 6.95 61.61 23.65
N VAL A 23 7.75 61.45 22.58
CA VAL A 23 9.20 61.22 22.57
C VAL A 23 9.75 60.06 23.42
N LEU A 24 10.33 59.03 22.78
CA LEU A 24 11.79 58.86 22.71
C LEU A 24 12.20 57.60 21.92
N LYS A 25 12.95 57.85 20.84
CA LYS A 25 14.20 57.19 20.43
C LYS A 25 14.31 55.66 20.62
N ALA A 26 14.35 54.94 19.50
CA ALA A 26 15.62 54.39 18.97
C ALA A 26 15.43 53.89 17.53
N LEU A 27 16.19 54.45 16.59
CA LEU A 27 16.45 53.86 15.29
C LEU A 27 17.27 52.58 15.48
N GLY A 28 16.81 51.49 14.87
CA GLY A 28 17.55 50.25 14.68
C GLY A 28 17.06 49.58 13.41
N CYS A 29 17.55 50.09 12.29
CA CYS A 29 17.26 49.65 10.94
C CYS A 29 17.90 48.28 10.67
N GLY A 30 17.17 47.39 10.00
CA GLY A 30 17.74 46.28 9.22
C GLY A 30 18.17 45.06 10.02
N CYS A 31 17.31 44.03 10.02
CA CYS A 31 17.63 42.60 9.92
C CYS A 31 16.44 41.79 10.44
N ALA A 32 15.42 41.62 9.60
CA ALA A 32 14.34 40.69 9.88
C ALA A 32 14.24 39.66 8.74
N VAL A 33 14.87 38.52 9.01
CA VAL A 33 14.52 37.18 8.55
C VAL A 33 14.85 36.84 7.07
N LEU A 34 16.14 36.70 6.80
CA LEU A 34 16.64 35.60 5.96
C LEU A 34 16.93 34.43 6.91
N VAL A 35 16.18 33.34 6.77
CA VAL A 35 16.52 31.91 6.97
C VAL A 35 15.21 31.18 7.33
N VAL A 36 14.41 30.89 6.31
CA VAL A 36 13.52 29.72 6.29
C VAL A 36 13.74 29.07 4.93
N LEU A 37 14.83 28.33 4.82
CA LEU A 37 15.23 27.62 3.61
C LEU A 37 15.78 26.25 4.02
N VAL A 38 14.96 25.46 4.73
CA VAL A 38 15.22 24.04 4.97
C VAL A 38 13.89 23.29 5.10
N LEU A 39 13.61 22.42 4.13
CA LEU A 39 12.69 21.27 4.16
C LEU A 39 11.18 21.54 4.27
N PHE A 40 10.61 22.14 3.22
CA PHE A 40 9.29 21.72 2.75
C PHE A 40 9.46 21.06 1.38
N VAL A 41 9.59 19.74 1.39
CA VAL A 41 9.39 18.92 0.17
C VAL A 41 7.93 19.10 -0.23
N PRO A 42 7.59 19.56 -1.45
CA PRO A 42 6.21 19.58 -1.88
C PRO A 42 5.76 18.14 -2.14
N LEU A 43 5.15 17.51 -1.14
CA LEU A 43 4.29 16.33 -1.27
C LEU A 43 2.96 16.76 -1.90
N ALA A 44 2.99 17.12 -3.18
CA ALA A 44 1.78 17.31 -4.00
C ALA A 44 2.15 17.49 -5.49
N TRP A 45 2.55 16.40 -6.14
CA TRP A 45 2.26 16.17 -7.56
C TRP A 45 1.71 14.73 -7.59
N GLY A 46 0.47 14.45 -7.98
CA GLY A 46 -0.27 15.04 -9.08
C GLY A 46 -0.41 13.93 -10.13
N SER A 47 -1.54 13.23 -10.05
CA SER A 47 -2.02 12.21 -10.99
C SER A 47 -1.85 12.63 -12.45
N TRP A 48 -1.00 11.92 -13.19
CA TRP A 48 -1.07 11.56 -14.62
C TRP A 48 0.33 11.21 -15.14
N GLY A 49 0.55 9.93 -15.46
CA GLY A 49 1.60 9.49 -16.39
C GLY A 49 3.04 9.85 -16.03
N SER A 50 3.51 9.54 -14.81
CA SER A 50 4.95 9.42 -14.59
C SER A 50 5.38 8.02 -15.02
N THR A 51 5.88 7.91 -16.24
CA THR A 51 6.55 6.72 -16.80
C THR A 51 7.93 6.47 -16.19
N ASP A 52 8.23 6.99 -14.99
CA ASP A 52 9.52 6.83 -14.34
C ASP A 52 9.52 5.56 -13.49
N VAL A 53 9.43 4.42 -14.19
CA VAL A 53 9.58 3.10 -13.59
C VAL A 53 11.00 2.99 -13.02
N PRO A 54 11.18 2.73 -11.71
CA PRO A 54 12.50 2.74 -11.09
C PRO A 54 13.36 1.57 -11.60
N ARG A 55 14.68 1.76 -11.60
CA ARG A 55 15.63 0.66 -11.81
C ARG A 55 15.89 -0.07 -10.51
N VAL A 56 15.50 -1.34 -10.43
CA VAL A 56 15.63 -2.18 -9.23
C VAL A 56 16.02 -3.59 -9.66
N ALA A 57 16.96 -4.21 -8.96
CA ALA A 57 17.40 -5.56 -9.31
C ALA A 57 16.31 -6.62 -8.99
N PRO A 58 16.26 -7.75 -9.70
CA PRO A 58 15.31 -8.83 -9.43
C PRO A 58 15.30 -9.32 -7.98
N GLU A 59 16.47 -9.39 -7.35
CA GLU A 59 16.65 -9.82 -5.96
C GLU A 59 15.94 -8.87 -4.97
N ASP A 60 16.08 -7.56 -5.20
CA ASP A 60 15.45 -6.52 -4.36
C ASP A 60 13.93 -6.52 -4.54
N MET A 61 13.46 -6.69 -5.77
CA MET A 61 12.03 -6.81 -6.08
C MET A 61 11.42 -8.07 -5.44
N ALA A 62 12.13 -9.21 -5.51
CA ALA A 62 11.75 -10.46 -4.87
C ALA A 62 11.71 -10.32 -3.35
N SER A 63 12.72 -9.68 -2.75
CA SER A 63 12.78 -9.40 -1.32
C SER A 63 11.58 -8.58 -0.83
N ARG A 64 11.21 -7.52 -1.56
CA ARG A 64 10.02 -6.71 -1.24
C ARG A 64 8.73 -7.53 -1.30
N ALA A 65 8.56 -8.34 -2.36
CA ALA A 65 7.37 -9.20 -2.49
C ALA A 65 7.28 -10.24 -1.37
N PHE A 66 8.41 -10.84 -1.00
CA PHE A 66 8.48 -11.75 0.14
C PHE A 66 8.14 -11.06 1.46
N GLN A 67 8.70 -9.87 1.71
CA GLN A 67 8.46 -9.13 2.94
C GLN A 67 6.96 -8.81 3.14
N ARG A 68 6.25 -8.42 2.08
CA ARG A 68 4.78 -8.23 2.12
C ARG A 68 4.04 -9.50 2.47
N SER A 69 4.46 -10.63 1.89
CA SER A 69 3.86 -11.93 2.19
C SER A 69 4.15 -12.38 3.62
N GLN A 70 5.36 -12.13 4.12
CA GLN A 70 5.78 -12.44 5.47
C GLN A 70 4.99 -11.63 6.52
N GLU A 71 4.82 -10.32 6.30
CA GLU A 71 3.95 -9.46 7.13
C GLU A 71 2.53 -10.02 7.22
N ALA A 72 1.94 -10.39 6.07
CA ALA A 72 0.61 -10.98 6.03
C ALA A 72 0.56 -12.35 6.73
N TYR A 73 1.57 -13.21 6.52
CA TYR A 73 1.68 -14.54 7.13
C TYR A 73 1.68 -14.46 8.66
N ASP A 74 2.45 -13.51 9.21
CA ASP A 74 2.53 -13.28 10.65
C ASP A 74 1.19 -12.80 11.24
N VAL A 75 0.48 -11.91 10.55
CA VAL A 75 -0.83 -11.39 10.98
C VAL A 75 -1.92 -12.46 10.94
N VAL A 76 -1.93 -13.27 9.87
CA VAL A 76 -2.80 -14.44 9.77
C VAL A 76 -2.49 -15.41 10.91
N GLY A 77 -1.23 -15.51 11.32
CA GLY A 77 -0.81 -16.19 12.55
C GLY A 77 -0.61 -17.69 12.39
N PHE A 78 -0.35 -18.16 11.17
CA PHE A 78 0.05 -19.54 10.92
C PHE A 78 1.41 -19.84 11.58
N LYS A 79 1.61 -21.12 11.93
CA LYS A 79 2.80 -21.58 12.67
C LYS A 79 3.65 -22.56 11.89
N ARG A 80 3.13 -23.10 10.80
CA ARG A 80 3.88 -24.01 9.93
C ARG A 80 4.91 -23.20 9.13
N THR A 81 6.05 -23.80 8.86
CA THR A 81 7.01 -23.24 7.88
C THR A 81 6.73 -23.85 6.51
N VAL A 82 6.84 -23.04 5.48
CA VAL A 82 6.61 -23.39 4.08
C VAL A 82 7.93 -23.33 3.33
N GLU A 83 8.42 -24.49 2.94
CA GLU A 83 9.68 -24.60 2.22
C GLU A 83 9.56 -24.09 0.79
N PRO A 84 10.62 -23.49 0.21
CA PRO A 84 10.59 -22.97 -1.15
C PRO A 84 10.32 -24.06 -2.20
N GLY A 85 9.33 -23.80 -3.05
CA GLY A 85 8.89 -24.68 -4.14
C GLY A 85 7.40 -24.96 -4.11
N VAL A 86 6.96 -25.82 -5.02
CA VAL A 86 5.59 -26.37 -5.06
C VAL A 86 5.67 -27.79 -5.61
N GLU A 87 4.96 -28.71 -4.96
CA GLU A 87 4.86 -30.11 -5.44
C GLU A 87 3.65 -30.27 -6.35
N ASP A 88 2.47 -29.84 -5.90
CA ASP A 88 1.20 -29.90 -6.64
C ASP A 88 0.32 -28.68 -6.32
N ILE A 89 0.08 -27.83 -7.31
CA ILE A 89 -0.65 -26.56 -7.14
C ILE A 89 -2.09 -26.84 -6.72
N GLY A 90 -2.55 -26.19 -5.65
CA GLY A 90 -3.91 -26.36 -5.13
C GLY A 90 -4.08 -27.56 -4.20
N VAL A 91 -3.03 -28.36 -3.99
CA VAL A 91 -3.05 -29.56 -3.14
C VAL A 91 -1.95 -29.52 -2.08
N SER A 92 -0.72 -29.16 -2.47
CA SER A 92 0.44 -29.07 -1.57
C SER A 92 0.70 -27.63 -1.13
N THR A 93 1.59 -27.48 -0.16
CA THR A 93 2.22 -26.19 0.12
C THR A 93 2.86 -25.59 -1.13
N GLU A 94 2.86 -24.26 -1.17
CA GLU A 94 3.52 -23.47 -2.21
C GLU A 94 4.33 -22.36 -1.55
N ASN A 95 5.51 -22.07 -2.09
CA ASN A 95 6.31 -20.90 -1.76
C ASN A 95 7.20 -20.60 -2.97
N THR A 96 6.74 -19.71 -3.85
CA THR A 96 7.38 -19.44 -5.15
C THR A 96 7.44 -17.94 -5.44
N PHE A 97 8.41 -17.56 -6.26
CA PHE A 97 8.39 -16.27 -6.94
C PHE A 97 7.94 -16.46 -8.39
N SER A 98 7.38 -15.41 -8.97
CA SER A 98 7.13 -15.29 -10.40
C SER A 98 7.33 -13.85 -10.85
N SER A 99 7.67 -13.66 -12.11
CA SER A 99 7.72 -12.35 -12.73
C SER A 99 6.64 -12.21 -13.82
N SER A 100 6.28 -10.97 -14.12
CA SER A 100 5.34 -10.69 -15.21
C SER A 100 5.66 -9.37 -15.89
N PHE A 101 5.15 -9.23 -17.12
CA PHE A 101 5.30 -8.00 -17.89
C PHE A 101 4.58 -6.82 -17.23
N CYS A 102 5.19 -5.66 -17.43
CA CYS A 102 4.61 -4.35 -17.18
C CYS A 102 4.03 -3.77 -18.47
N TYR A 103 2.97 -3.00 -18.33
CA TYR A 103 2.22 -2.45 -19.46
C TYR A 103 2.12 -0.92 -19.33
N ASP A 104 2.10 -0.23 -20.46
CA ASP A 104 2.09 1.24 -20.53
C ASP A 104 0.72 1.88 -20.26
N GLY A 105 -0.32 1.05 -20.08
CA GLY A 105 -1.70 1.48 -19.85
C GLY A 105 -2.43 1.93 -21.13
N GLY A 106 -1.76 1.94 -22.27
CA GLY A 106 -2.26 2.36 -23.58
C GLY A 106 -2.81 3.78 -23.66
N LEU A 107 -2.90 4.34 -24.87
CA LEU A 107 -3.67 5.58 -25.06
C LEU A 107 -5.17 5.26 -24.92
N LEU A 108 -5.80 5.75 -23.85
CA LEU A 108 -7.23 5.51 -23.53
C LEU A 108 -7.59 4.03 -23.28
N GLY A 109 -6.61 3.18 -22.94
CA GLY A 109 -6.84 1.75 -22.63
C GLY A 109 -7.15 0.87 -23.85
N LEU A 110 -6.85 1.32 -25.08
CA LEU A 110 -7.21 0.61 -26.32
C LEU A 110 -6.09 -0.29 -26.88
N GLU A 111 -4.83 0.02 -26.60
CA GLU A 111 -3.66 -0.81 -26.95
C GLU A 111 -2.69 -0.80 -25.77
N ASP A 112 -2.78 -1.82 -24.92
CA ASP A 112 -1.84 -1.98 -23.79
C ASP A 112 -0.58 -2.69 -24.33
N LYS A 113 0.57 -2.00 -24.32
CA LYS A 113 1.83 -2.55 -24.82
C LYS A 113 2.75 -2.89 -23.67
N THR A 114 3.49 -3.99 -23.81
CA THR A 114 4.53 -4.34 -22.85
C THR A 114 5.60 -3.26 -22.88
N VAL A 115 6.05 -2.84 -21.70
CA VAL A 115 7.18 -1.93 -21.56
C VAL A 115 8.45 -2.76 -21.54
N ASP A 116 9.24 -2.69 -22.61
CA ASP A 116 10.46 -3.49 -22.78
C ASP A 116 11.43 -3.33 -21.60
N GLY A 117 11.86 -4.46 -21.03
CA GLY A 117 12.75 -4.50 -19.87
C GLY A 117 12.12 -4.12 -18.54
N ALA A 118 10.85 -3.71 -18.52
CA ALA A 118 10.10 -3.51 -17.29
C ALA A 118 9.39 -4.80 -16.89
N TYR A 119 9.51 -5.12 -15.61
CA TYR A 119 8.96 -6.32 -15.01
C TYR A 119 8.39 -6.00 -13.63
N ARG A 120 7.56 -6.89 -13.12
CA ARG A 120 7.14 -6.88 -11.72
C ARG A 120 7.30 -8.27 -11.14
N MET A 121 7.66 -8.33 -9.86
CA MET A 121 7.77 -9.57 -9.11
C MET A 121 6.52 -9.82 -8.29
N SER A 122 6.17 -11.09 -8.17
CA SER A 122 5.17 -11.58 -7.23
C SER A 122 5.75 -12.72 -6.41
N HIS A 123 5.27 -12.82 -5.18
CA HIS A 123 5.48 -13.96 -4.30
C HIS A 123 4.15 -14.63 -4.03
N SER A 124 4.10 -15.94 -4.20
CA SER A 124 2.92 -16.77 -3.97
C SER A 124 3.24 -17.82 -2.92
N TRP A 125 2.30 -18.04 -2.01
CA TRP A 125 2.42 -19.09 -1.02
C TRP A 125 1.08 -19.75 -0.73
N ALA A 126 1.14 -21.00 -0.27
CA ALA A 126 -0.05 -21.73 0.12
C ALA A 126 0.22 -22.75 1.23
N LEU A 127 -0.85 -23.05 1.97
CA LEU A 127 -0.91 -24.06 3.01
C LEU A 127 -2.10 -24.98 2.74
N ASP A 128 -1.82 -26.27 2.66
CA ASP A 128 -2.78 -27.35 2.78
C ASP A 128 -3.20 -27.59 4.24
N HIS A 129 -4.35 -28.25 4.42
CA HIS A 129 -4.88 -28.66 5.72
C HIS A 129 -5.04 -27.52 6.76
N VAL A 130 -5.48 -26.34 6.30
CA VAL A 130 -5.77 -25.19 7.16
C VAL A 130 -7.22 -25.25 7.65
N PRO A 131 -7.46 -25.45 8.96
CA PRO A 131 -8.81 -25.52 9.50
C PRO A 131 -9.54 -24.18 9.38
N ALA A 132 -10.86 -24.25 9.15
CA ALA A 132 -11.72 -23.08 9.03
C ALA A 132 -11.56 -22.07 10.18
N SER A 133 -11.41 -22.55 11.41
CA SER A 133 -11.25 -21.69 12.60
C SER A 133 -9.99 -20.82 12.52
N GLN A 134 -8.90 -21.35 11.94
CA GLN A 134 -7.65 -20.62 11.77
C GLN A 134 -7.73 -19.67 10.58
N ALA A 135 -8.16 -20.16 9.41
CA ALA A 135 -8.27 -19.37 8.19
C ALA A 135 -9.20 -18.16 8.36
N ILE A 136 -10.42 -18.37 8.84
CA ILE A 136 -11.44 -17.33 8.98
C ILE A 136 -10.99 -16.27 9.99
N SER A 137 -10.49 -16.71 11.15
CA SER A 137 -10.02 -15.77 12.18
C SER A 137 -8.78 -15.01 11.71
N GLY A 138 -7.88 -15.67 10.97
CA GLY A 138 -6.70 -15.06 10.38
C GLY A 138 -7.03 -14.02 9.32
N LEU A 139 -7.93 -14.33 8.38
CA LEU A 139 -8.39 -13.38 7.36
C LEU A 139 -9.05 -12.14 7.96
N ARG A 140 -9.86 -12.30 9.02
CA ARG A 140 -10.46 -11.15 9.73
C ARG A 140 -9.42 -10.24 10.36
N ARG A 141 -8.40 -10.82 11.02
CA ARG A 141 -7.26 -10.05 11.55
C ARG A 141 -6.49 -9.35 10.44
N LEU A 142 -6.21 -10.06 9.35
CA LEU A 142 -5.47 -9.54 8.21
C LEU A 142 -6.22 -8.40 7.53
N HIS A 143 -7.51 -8.55 7.29
CA HIS A 143 -8.37 -7.50 6.73
C HIS A 143 -8.31 -6.23 7.59
N GLN A 144 -8.49 -6.35 8.91
CA GLN A 144 -8.43 -5.21 9.80
C GLN A 144 -7.04 -4.56 9.81
N HIS A 145 -5.97 -5.37 9.91
CA HIS A 145 -4.60 -4.89 9.88
C HIS A 145 -4.26 -4.14 8.58
N LEU A 146 -4.63 -4.67 7.42
CA LEU A 146 -4.35 -4.04 6.14
C LEU A 146 -5.11 -2.73 5.99
N LYS A 147 -6.38 -2.68 6.41
CA LYS A 147 -7.17 -1.45 6.42
C LYS A 147 -6.56 -0.38 7.32
N ASP A 148 -6.13 -0.76 8.52
CA ASP A 148 -5.51 0.16 9.49
C ASP A 148 -4.14 0.67 9.02
N ASN A 149 -3.46 -0.08 8.16
CA ASN A 149 -2.17 0.32 7.56
C ASN A 149 -2.33 0.99 6.19
N GLY A 150 -3.53 1.40 5.79
CA GLY A 150 -3.76 2.21 4.58
C GLY A 150 -3.75 1.42 3.27
N TRP A 151 -4.06 0.12 3.30
CA TRP A 151 -4.40 -0.62 2.08
C TRP A 151 -5.86 -0.38 1.70
N GLU A 152 -6.13 -0.25 0.41
CA GLU A 152 -7.47 -0.24 -0.14
C GLU A 152 -7.97 -1.68 -0.28
N VAL A 153 -9.14 -1.98 0.28
CA VAL A 153 -9.79 -3.29 0.13
C VAL A 153 -10.64 -3.29 -1.13
N THR A 154 -10.20 -3.99 -2.17
CA THR A 154 -10.93 -4.09 -3.45
C THR A 154 -12.00 -5.18 -3.42
N SER A 155 -11.81 -6.21 -2.59
CA SER A 155 -12.82 -7.22 -2.32
C SER A 155 -12.56 -7.89 -0.97
N TYR A 156 -13.61 -8.05 -0.18
CA TYR A 156 -13.60 -8.88 1.02
C TYR A 156 -14.90 -9.69 1.07
N ARG A 157 -14.78 -11.02 0.95
CA ARG A 157 -15.90 -11.94 0.90
C ARG A 157 -15.81 -12.92 2.07
N GLU A 158 -16.76 -12.79 2.99
CA GLU A 158 -16.99 -13.82 4.00
C GLU A 158 -17.88 -14.90 3.36
N GLY A 159 -17.27 -16.04 3.01
CA GLY A 159 -17.99 -17.15 2.39
C GLY A 159 -19.07 -17.72 3.31
N ALA A 160 -20.26 -17.99 2.77
CA ALA A 160 -21.24 -18.87 3.41
C ALA A 160 -20.66 -20.30 3.55
N LYS A 161 -21.36 -21.21 4.25
CA LYS A 161 -20.89 -22.59 4.43
C LYS A 161 -20.53 -23.23 3.09
N GLY A 162 -19.26 -23.65 2.93
CA GLY A 162 -18.74 -24.27 1.72
C GLY A 162 -18.46 -23.31 0.55
N LYS A 163 -18.37 -21.99 0.82
CA LYS A 163 -17.92 -20.99 -0.15
C LYS A 163 -16.60 -20.39 0.27
N ASP A 164 -15.83 -20.01 -0.74
CA ASP A 164 -14.50 -19.43 -0.57
C ASP A 164 -14.57 -18.12 0.21
N TRP A 165 -13.49 -17.87 0.94
CA TRP A 165 -13.26 -16.62 1.65
C TRP A 165 -12.13 -15.89 0.97
N ASP A 166 -12.37 -14.66 0.55
CA ASP A 166 -11.41 -13.90 -0.25
C ASP A 166 -11.12 -12.54 0.37
N LEU A 167 -9.87 -12.13 0.29
CA LEU A 167 -9.40 -10.78 0.58
C LEU A 167 -8.46 -10.33 -0.52
N PHE A 168 -8.83 -9.27 -1.22
CA PHE A 168 -8.01 -8.59 -2.20
C PHE A 168 -7.79 -7.15 -1.76
N VAL A 169 -6.53 -6.73 -1.75
CA VAL A 169 -6.15 -5.37 -1.41
C VAL A 169 -5.17 -4.79 -2.41
N GLN A 170 -5.15 -3.47 -2.51
CA GLN A 170 -4.22 -2.75 -3.35
C GLN A 170 -3.71 -1.46 -2.71
N ARG A 171 -2.63 -0.93 -3.26
CA ARG A 171 -2.08 0.39 -2.97
C ARG A 171 -1.44 0.95 -4.24
N ASP A 172 -1.21 2.26 -4.27
CA ASP A 172 -0.49 2.97 -5.33
C ASP A 172 -1.13 2.72 -6.69
N ASP A 173 -2.44 2.99 -6.77
CA ASP A 173 -3.28 2.80 -7.95
C ASP A 173 -3.23 1.37 -8.53
N GLY A 174 -3.02 0.39 -7.64
CA GLY A 174 -2.88 -1.01 -7.99
C GLY A 174 -1.46 -1.45 -8.32
N ALA A 175 -0.44 -0.60 -8.23
CA ALA A 175 0.93 -1.04 -8.44
C ALA A 175 1.38 -2.09 -7.40
N GLU A 176 0.96 -1.91 -6.14
CA GLU A 176 1.08 -2.92 -5.09
C GLU A 176 -0.24 -3.67 -4.91
N ARG A 177 -0.21 -5.00 -4.86
CA ARG A 177 -1.40 -5.86 -4.67
C ARG A 177 -1.10 -7.01 -3.72
N MET A 178 -2.10 -7.42 -2.95
CA MET A 178 -2.09 -8.70 -2.25
C MET A 178 -3.44 -9.40 -2.38
N SER A 179 -3.40 -10.73 -2.42
CA SER A 179 -4.57 -11.58 -2.53
C SER A 179 -4.47 -12.76 -1.58
N PHE A 180 -5.57 -13.07 -0.92
CA PHE A 180 -5.67 -14.20 0.00
C PHE A 180 -7.00 -14.91 -0.22
N THR A 181 -6.96 -16.23 -0.33
CA THR A 181 -8.17 -17.04 -0.47
C THR A 181 -8.09 -18.27 0.42
N TRP A 182 -9.18 -18.59 1.10
CA TRP A 182 -9.36 -19.89 1.76
C TRP A 182 -10.47 -20.69 1.08
N PHE A 183 -10.11 -21.89 0.66
CA PHE A 183 -10.96 -22.85 -0.03
C PHE A 183 -11.45 -23.92 0.95
N PRO A 184 -12.72 -23.87 1.40
CA PRO A 184 -13.23 -24.78 2.42
C PRO A 184 -13.39 -26.23 1.96
N ASP A 185 -13.52 -26.48 0.66
CA ASP A 185 -13.66 -27.81 0.06
C ASP A 185 -12.41 -28.68 0.21
N ARG A 186 -11.23 -28.03 0.29
CA ARG A 186 -9.92 -28.70 0.37
C ARG A 186 -9.03 -28.19 1.51
N GLU A 187 -9.59 -27.40 2.42
CA GLU A 187 -8.88 -26.78 3.55
C GLU A 187 -7.58 -26.09 3.11
N TYR A 188 -7.64 -25.37 1.98
CA TYR A 188 -6.47 -24.80 1.32
C TYR A 188 -6.46 -23.29 1.47
N PHE A 189 -5.35 -22.74 1.95
CA PHE A 189 -5.18 -21.30 2.09
C PHE A 189 -4.08 -20.81 1.14
N THR A 190 -4.39 -19.83 0.30
CA THR A 190 -3.42 -19.16 -0.55
C THR A 190 -3.24 -17.72 -0.11
N GLY A 191 -2.02 -17.21 -0.32
CA GLY A 191 -1.68 -15.81 -0.13
C GLY A 191 -0.60 -15.41 -1.11
N GLY A 192 -0.55 -14.12 -1.44
CA GLY A 192 0.51 -13.62 -2.30
C GLY A 192 0.56 -12.10 -2.34
N ALA A 193 1.70 -11.61 -2.79
CA ALA A 193 1.97 -10.19 -2.92
C ALA A 193 2.66 -9.89 -4.25
N THR A 194 2.24 -8.82 -4.91
CA THR A 194 2.85 -8.28 -6.12
C THR A 194 3.34 -6.87 -5.83
N VAL A 195 4.56 -6.56 -6.25
CA VAL A 195 5.18 -5.24 -6.10
C VAL A 195 5.07 -4.42 -7.38
N PRO A 196 5.33 -3.10 -7.35
CA PRO A 196 5.25 -2.24 -8.53
C PRO A 196 6.18 -2.68 -9.65
N CYS A 197 5.99 -2.11 -10.83
CA CYS A 197 6.93 -2.30 -11.94
C CYS A 197 8.31 -1.71 -11.63
N ALA A 198 9.35 -2.36 -12.15
CA ALA A 198 10.72 -1.87 -12.15
C ALA A 198 11.40 -2.24 -13.48
N TYR A 199 12.45 -1.49 -13.86
CA TYR A 199 13.39 -1.91 -14.89
C TYR A 199 14.51 -2.70 -14.26
N ASP A 200 14.88 -3.82 -14.89
CA ASP A 200 16.08 -4.55 -14.48
C ASP A 200 17.34 -3.76 -14.94
N PRO A 201 18.24 -3.38 -14.02
CA PRO A 201 19.48 -2.69 -14.37
C PRO A 201 20.37 -3.48 -15.35
N ALA A 202 20.27 -4.81 -15.38
CA ALA A 202 21.06 -5.69 -16.22
C ALA A 202 20.44 -5.95 -17.60
N TRP A 203 19.18 -5.57 -17.82
CA TRP A 203 18.45 -5.82 -19.06
C TRP A 203 19.10 -5.15 -20.27
N LYS A 204 19.11 -5.86 -21.40
CA LYS A 204 19.63 -5.41 -22.69
C LYS A 204 18.59 -5.59 -23.78
N ASN A 205 18.67 -4.72 -24.79
CA ASN A 205 17.87 -4.84 -26.00
C ASN A 205 18.06 -6.23 -26.62
N GLY A 206 16.97 -6.98 -26.73
CA GLY A 206 16.95 -8.35 -27.27
C GLY A 206 16.84 -9.45 -26.21
N ASP A 207 16.89 -9.12 -24.91
CA ASP A 207 16.57 -10.06 -23.85
C ASP A 207 15.07 -10.44 -23.91
N ILE A 208 14.77 -11.70 -23.60
CA ILE A 208 13.42 -12.27 -23.75
C ILE A 208 12.75 -12.37 -22.38
N GLY A 209 11.51 -11.89 -22.29
CA GLY A 209 10.64 -12.08 -21.13
C GLY A 209 10.91 -11.09 -19.98
N PRO A 210 10.10 -11.17 -18.90
CA PRO A 210 10.37 -10.46 -17.67
C PRO A 210 11.56 -11.10 -16.92
N THR A 211 12.39 -10.29 -16.26
CA THR A 211 13.48 -10.82 -15.42
C THR A 211 12.92 -11.30 -14.07
N GLY A 212 13.56 -12.32 -13.48
CA GLY A 212 13.39 -12.68 -12.06
C GLY A 212 12.76 -14.04 -11.81
N ASP A 213 12.42 -14.80 -12.85
CA ASP A 213 11.85 -16.15 -12.71
C ASP A 213 12.84 -17.15 -12.08
N ASP A 214 14.14 -16.87 -12.12
CA ASP A 214 15.18 -17.71 -11.49
C ASP A 214 15.29 -17.51 -9.97
N GLN A 215 14.60 -16.51 -9.42
CA GLN A 215 14.67 -16.19 -7.99
C GLN A 215 13.98 -17.28 -7.17
N ARG A 216 14.62 -17.66 -6.06
CA ARG A 216 14.06 -18.63 -5.11
C ARG A 216 13.72 -17.93 -3.79
N PRO A 217 12.48 -18.04 -3.28
CA PRO A 217 12.15 -17.45 -2.00
C PRO A 217 12.86 -18.17 -0.86
N PRO A 218 13.11 -17.47 0.27
CA PRO A 218 13.46 -18.14 1.51
C PRO A 218 12.24 -18.91 2.07
N ALA A 219 12.47 -19.75 3.07
CA ALA A 219 11.37 -20.43 3.76
C ALA A 219 10.43 -19.41 4.44
N LEU A 220 9.13 -19.54 4.23
CA LEU A 220 8.11 -18.67 4.81
C LEU A 220 7.61 -19.30 6.12
N GLY A 221 7.78 -18.63 7.24
CA GLY A 221 7.35 -19.16 8.52
C GLY A 221 7.09 -18.04 9.52
N PRO A 222 6.57 -18.35 10.72
CA PRO A 222 6.40 -17.33 11.75
C PRO A 222 7.76 -16.70 12.09
N HIS A 223 7.83 -15.38 12.17
CA HIS A 223 9.02 -14.74 12.73
C HIS A 223 9.24 -15.26 14.16
N SER A 224 10.40 -15.87 14.39
CA SER A 224 10.88 -16.15 15.74
C SER A 224 11.13 -14.80 16.41
N GLY A 225 10.18 -14.33 17.22
CA GLY A 225 10.39 -13.14 18.03
C GLY A 225 11.65 -13.31 18.87
N THR A 226 12.68 -12.52 18.57
CA THR A 226 13.79 -12.25 19.48
C THR A 226 13.38 -11.18 20.47
#